data_AF-A0A925NVQ0-F1
#
_entry.id   AF-A0A925NVQ0-F1
#
_cell.length_a   1.000
_cell.length_b   1.000
_cell.length_c   1.000
_cell.angle_alpha   90.00
_cell.angle_beta   90.00
_cell.angle_gamma   90.00
#
_symmetry.space_group_name_H-M   'P 1'
#
loop_
_entity.id
_entity.type
_entity.pdbx_description
1 polymer ?
#
loop_
_entity_poly.entity_id
_entity_poly.type
_entity_poly.pdbx_seq_one_letter_code
_entity_poly.pdbx_strand_id
1 'polypeptide(L)' 'NNPNWDERVFNVQITDAKEFYKELRIMVSSIDASKNWDLKVEIREKVIDFIHTNYPYCVVKVPFINPQVPDKARDG' A
#
# COMPACT_ATOMS: atom_id res chain seq x y z
N ASN A 1 -11.02 15.90 7.96
CA ASN A 1 -12.19 15.32 8.63
C ASN A 1 -12.76 14.24 7.72
N ASN A 2 -12.80 12.97 8.14
CA ASN A 2 -13.30 11.84 7.34
C ASN A 2 -14.59 11.31 7.99
N PRO A 3 -15.76 11.34 7.33
CA PRO A 3 -17.03 10.93 7.91
C PRO A 3 -17.11 9.43 8.28
N ASN A 4 -16.18 8.61 7.77
CA ASN A 4 -16.11 7.18 8.06
C ASN A 4 -15.21 6.85 9.26
N TRP A 5 -14.45 7.82 9.78
CA TRP A 5 -13.57 7.64 10.94
C TRP A 5 -14.23 8.21 12.19
N ASP A 6 -14.35 7.39 13.23
CA ASP A 6 -14.91 7.80 14.53
C ASP A 6 -13.83 8.23 15.54
N GLU A 7 -12.57 8.25 15.12
CA GLU A 7 -11.40 8.72 15.88
C GLU A 7 -11.12 7.98 17.19
N ARG A 8 -11.80 6.86 17.46
CA ARG A 8 -11.62 6.10 18.72
C ARG A 8 -10.31 5.32 18.75
N VAL A 9 -9.87 4.82 17.59
CA VAL A 9 -8.65 4.05 17.41
C VAL A 9 -7.97 4.53 16.14
N PHE A 10 -6.68 4.82 16.27
CA PHE A 10 -5.77 4.95 15.16
C PHE A 10 -4.38 4.49 15.61
N ASN A 11 -3.81 3.54 14.88
CA ASN A 11 -2.46 3.06 15.15
C ASN A 11 -1.83 2.54 13.87
N VAL A 12 -0.52 2.78 13.72
CA VAL A 12 0.29 2.32 12.60
C VAL A 12 1.50 1.60 13.17
N GLN A 13 1.69 0.35 12.77
CA GLN A 13 2.75 -0.50 13.29
C GLN A 13 3.45 -1.24 12.16
N ILE A 14 4.77 -1.33 12.23
CA ILE A 14 5.52 -2.31 11.44
C ILE A 14 5.40 -3.64 12.19
N THR A 15 4.80 -4.64 11.56
CA THR A 15 4.63 -5.96 12.17
C THR A 15 5.77 -6.91 11.86
N ASP A 16 6.46 -6.69 10.74
CA ASP A 16 7.62 -7.48 10.33
C ASP A 16 8.54 -6.66 9.40
N ALA A 17 9.81 -7.02 9.37
CA ALA A 17 10.82 -6.48 8.47
C ALA A 17 11.60 -7.63 7.82
N LYS A 18 11.28 -7.90 6.55
CA LYS A 18 11.99 -8.87 5.71
C LYS A 18 13.12 -8.18 4.93
N GLU A 19 13.93 -8.99 4.26
CA GLU A 19 15.09 -8.52 3.47
C GLU A 19 14.70 -7.46 2.43
N PHE A 20 13.57 -7.64 1.73
CA PHE A 20 13.16 -6.76 0.62
C PHE A 20 11.92 -5.90 0.90
N TYR A 21 11.21 -6.13 2.00
CA TYR A 21 9.99 -5.39 2.32
C TYR A 21 9.69 -5.36 3.82
N LYS A 22 8.87 -4.41 4.23
CA LYS A 22 8.33 -4.31 5.59
C LYS A 22 6.82 -4.50 5.54
N GLU A 23 6.27 -5.15 6.56
CA GLU A 23 4.84 -5.31 6.71
C GLU A 23 4.27 -4.20 7.58
N LEU A 24 3.29 -3.46 7.07
CA LEU A 24 2.62 -2.38 7.77
C LEU A 24 1.20 -2.81 8.17
N ARG A 25 0.86 -2.64 9.44
CA ARG A 25 -0.50 -2.78 9.96
C ARG A 25 -1.04 -1.42 10.35
N ILE A 26 -2.17 -1.06 9.74
CA ILE A 26 -2.93 0.14 10.10
C ILE A 26 -4.23 -0.32 10.76
N MET A 27 -4.44 0.13 12.00
CA MET A 27 -5.67 -0.13 12.75
C MET A 27 -6.46 1.17 12.88
N VAL A 28 -7.71 1.12 12.47
CA VAL A 28 -8.65 2.24 12.53
C VAL A 28 -10.03 1.76 12.94
N SER A 29 -10.77 2.62 13.62
CA SER A 29 -12.15 2.37 14.03
C SER A 29 -13.15 3.20 13.22
N SER A 30 -14.38 2.69 13.16
CA SER A 30 -15.52 3.37 12.56
C SER A 30 -16.76 2.97 13.35
N ILE A 31 -17.83 3.76 13.21
CA ILE A 31 -19.09 3.52 13.92
C ILE A 31 -19.75 2.18 13.56
N ASP A 32 -19.51 1.66 12.35
CA ASP A 32 -20.01 0.37 11.89
C ASP A 32 -19.03 -0.32 10.91
N ALA A 33 -19.29 -1.59 10.62
CA ALA A 33 -18.42 -2.42 9.79
C ALA A 33 -18.38 -1.97 8.31
N SER A 34 -19.48 -1.44 7.77
CA SER A 34 -19.54 -0.97 6.38
C SER A 34 -18.63 0.24 6.20
N LYS A 35 -18.74 1.24 7.10
CA LYS A 35 -17.86 2.41 7.09
C LYS A 35 -16.41 2.05 7.39
N ASN A 36 -16.18 1.03 8.22
CA ASN A 36 -14.82 0.56 8.50
C ASN A 36 -14.15 -0.04 7.27
N TRP A 37 -14.91 -0.74 6.43
CA TRP A 37 -14.42 -1.23 5.16
C TRP A 37 -14.04 -0.05 4.25
N ASP A 38 -14.96 0.91 4.07
CA ASP A 38 -14.73 2.08 3.21
C ASP A 38 -13.53 2.91 3.67
N LEU A 39 -13.40 3.15 4.99
CA LEU A 39 -12.26 3.84 5.58
C LEU A 39 -10.94 3.12 5.30
N LYS A 40 -10.91 1.79 5.41
CA LYS A 40 -9.71 0.98 5.14
C LYS A 40 -9.31 1.02 3.66
N VAL A 41 -10.28 1.04 2.75
CA VAL A 41 -10.03 1.20 1.31
C VAL A 41 -9.41 2.57 1.05
N GLU A 42 -10.05 3.64 1.54
CA GLU A 42 -9.59 5.01 1.34
C GLU A 42 -8.18 5.24 1.91
N ILE A 43 -7.90 4.73 3.12
CA ILE A 43 -6.56 4.82 3.72
C ILE A 43 -5.54 4.06 2.88
N ARG A 44 -5.86 2.85 2.39
CA ARG A 44 -4.93 2.06 1.57
C ARG A 44 -4.53 2.80 0.31
N GLU A 45 -5.50 3.35 -0.42
CA GLU A 45 -5.26 4.11 -1.65
C GLU A 45 -4.39 5.34 -1.36
N LYS A 46 -4.76 6.14 -0.36
CA LYS A 46 -3.99 7.32 0.03
C LYS A 46 -2.57 7.02 0.49
N VAL A 47 -2.36 5.91 1.20
CA VAL A 47 -1.01 5.48 1.61
C VAL A 47 -0.17 5.08 0.41
N ILE A 48 -0.75 4.33 -0.55
CA ILE A 48 -0.06 3.95 -1.78
C ILE A 48 0.32 5.20 -2.60
N ASP A 49 -0.63 6.12 -2.77
CA ASP A 49 -0.40 7.38 -3.51
C ASP A 49 0.65 8.25 -2.83
N PHE A 50 0.61 8.33 -1.50
CA PHE A 50 1.61 9.05 -0.71
C PHE A 50 3.01 8.45 -0.89
N ILE A 51 3.15 7.13 -0.85
CA ILE A 51 4.42 6.44 -1.07
C ILE A 51 4.90 6.66 -2.51
N HIS A 52 4.04 6.48 -3.52
CA HIS A 52 4.41 6.70 -4.92
C HIS A 52 4.86 8.15 -5.18
N THR A 53 4.19 9.13 -4.60
CA THR A 53 4.46 10.55 -4.83
C THR A 53 5.73 11.02 -4.12
N ASN A 54 5.90 10.64 -2.86
CA ASN A 54 6.97 11.19 -1.99
C ASN A 54 8.21 10.28 -1.92
N TYR A 55 8.04 8.99 -2.17
CA TYR A 55 9.09 7.98 -2.02
C TYR A 55 9.09 6.99 -3.22
N PRO A 56 9.24 7.46 -4.46
CA PRO A 56 9.13 6.63 -5.66
C PRO A 56 10.18 5.51 -5.75
N TYR A 57 11.25 5.60 -4.97
CA TYR A 57 12.31 4.59 -4.84
C TYR A 57 12.02 3.51 -3.80
N CYS A 58 11.00 3.70 -2.94
CA CYS A 58 10.63 2.74 -1.89
C CYS A 58 9.62 1.68 -2.36
N VAL A 59 9.16 1.74 -3.61
CA VAL A 59 8.22 0.77 -4.18
C VAL A 59 8.99 -0.26 -4.98
N VAL A 60 8.66 -1.55 -4.76
CA VAL A 60 9.21 -2.65 -5.54
C VAL A 60 8.78 -2.48 -7.00
N LYS A 61 9.75 -2.25 -7.88
CA LYS A 61 9.54 -2.24 -9.32
C LYS A 61 9.68 -3.66 -9.83
N VAL A 62 8.56 -4.27 -10.20
CA VAL A 62 8.58 -5.52 -10.95
C VAL A 62 8.85 -5.19 -12.42
N PRO A 63 9.93 -5.72 -13.03
CA PRO A 63 10.12 -5.58 -14.47
C PRO A 63 8.93 -6.23 -15.18
N PHE A 64 8.30 -5.51 -16.09
CA PHE A 64 7.32 -6.14 -16.98
C PHE A 64 8.08 -7.03 -17.97
N ILE A 65 7.98 -8.34 -17.79
CA ILE A 65 8.50 -9.31 -18.75
C ILE A 65 7.40 -9.55 -19.77
N ASN A 66 7.55 -8.99 -20.98
CA ASN A 66 6.67 -9.32 -22.09
C ASN A 66 6.99 -10.76 -22.56
N PRO A 67 6.09 -11.74 -22.37
CA PRO A 67 6.35 -13.13 -22.76
C PRO A 67 6.44 -13.33 -24.28
N GLN A 68 6.03 -12.34 -25.08
CA GLN A 68 6.09 -12.38 -26.55
C GLN A 68 7.41 -11.85 -27.11
N VAL A 69 8.30 -11.31 -26.27
CA VAL A 69 9.64 -10.87 -26.69
C VAL A 69 10.65 -11.93 -26.23
N PRO A 70 11.26 -12.69 -27.16
CA PRO A 70 12.29 -13.66 -26.82
C PRO A 70 13.49 -12.98 -26.15
N ASP A 71 14.07 -13.61 -25.11
CA ASP A 71 15.18 -13.04 -24.32
C ASP A 71 16.40 -12.63 -25.15
N LYS A 72 16.60 -13.25 -26.32
CA LYS A 72 17.73 -12.97 -27.23
C LYS A 72 17.74 -11.58 -27.88
N ALA A 73 16.72 -10.74 -27.64
CA ALA A 73 16.68 -9.36 -28.13
C ALA A 73 17.21 -8.33 -27.10
N ARG A 74 17.68 -8.77 -25.92
CA ARG A 74 18.11 -7.88 -24.82
C ARG A 74 19.62 -7.64 -24.73
N ASP A 75 20.43 -8.32 -25.57
CA ASP A 75 21.89 -8.27 -25.55
C ASP A 75 22.49 -7.58 -26.79
N GLY A 76 21.88 -6.47 -27.22
CA GLY A 76 22.35 -5.65 -28.34
C GLY A 76 22.59 -4.20 -27.94
#